data_AF-Q8SU66-F1
#
_entry.id   AF-Q8SU66-F1
#
_cell.length_a   1.000
_cell.length_b   1.000
_cell.length_c   1.000
_cell.angle_alpha   90.00
_cell.angle_beta   90.00
_cell.angle_gamma   90.00
#
_symmetry.space_group_name_H-M   'P 1'
#
loop_
_entity.id
_entity.type
_entity.pdbx_description
1 polymer ?
#
loop_
_entity_poly.entity_id
_entity_poly.type
_entity_poly.pdbx_seq_one_letter_code
_entity_poly.pdbx_strand_id
1 'polypeptide(L)'
;MDFDEDTLFVGNIPSSFSNELLMEILNIFGEVREFRRGRSLEGADSPWAIVNYHEPASANRLYGVLLNRALGQSRVTILPARKGFERWENSGDVLKKIEDINRKYREELEREDLLDRFISSYNLLYGKAGDDRVFSFTLKKWLKEEAEIRKRCRKAEHDFEKSTERRRQEEYDYLSNYDDDRSNDLFYLDRTSWISERNKDNVK
;
A
#
# COMPACT_ATOMS: atom_id res chain seq x y z
N MET A 1 -17.91 -20.70 -24.51
CA MET A 1 -17.44 -21.01 -23.15
C MET A 1 -18.57 -20.57 -22.25
N ASP A 2 -19.36 -21.53 -21.79
CA ASP A 2 -20.43 -21.26 -20.84
C ASP A 2 -19.75 -21.11 -19.47
N PHE A 3 -19.75 -19.89 -18.95
CA PHE A 3 -19.28 -19.64 -17.59
C PHE A 3 -20.41 -20.03 -16.65
N ASP A 4 -20.14 -20.93 -15.70
CA ASP A 4 -21.07 -21.24 -14.62
C ASP A 4 -21.46 -19.93 -13.92
N GLU A 5 -22.75 -19.75 -13.56
CA GLU A 5 -23.26 -18.55 -12.86
C GLU A 5 -22.52 -18.25 -11.54
N ASP A 6 -21.76 -19.23 -11.05
CA ASP A 6 -20.92 -19.16 -9.84
C ASP A 6 -19.47 -18.73 -10.06
N THR A 7 -19.10 -18.45 -11.30
CA THR A 7 -17.75 -17.97 -11.63
C THR A 7 -17.58 -16.51 -11.22
N LEU A 8 -16.63 -16.24 -10.34
CA LEU A 8 -16.23 -14.90 -9.93
C LEU A 8 -14.92 -14.47 -10.58
N PHE A 9 -14.88 -13.24 -11.07
CA PHE A 9 -13.71 -12.55 -11.57
C PHE A 9 -13.24 -11.57 -10.50
N VAL A 10 -12.07 -11.83 -9.94
CA VAL A 10 -11.41 -10.98 -8.95
C VAL A 10 -10.36 -10.16 -9.70
N GLY A 11 -10.54 -8.84 -9.75
CA GLY A 11 -9.67 -7.90 -10.45
C GLY A 11 -8.95 -6.94 -9.50
N ASN A 12 -7.94 -6.25 -10.06
CA ASN A 12 -7.07 -5.33 -9.36
C ASN A 12 -6.31 -5.98 -8.18
N ILE A 13 -5.84 -7.21 -8.39
CA ILE A 13 -4.99 -7.94 -7.44
C ILE A 13 -3.58 -7.32 -7.49
N PRO A 14 -2.96 -6.98 -6.35
CA PRO A 14 -1.60 -6.46 -6.34
C PRO A 14 -0.60 -7.44 -6.98
N SER A 15 0.40 -6.90 -7.70
CA SER A 15 1.47 -7.72 -8.29
C SER A 15 2.33 -8.43 -7.25
N SER A 16 2.37 -7.91 -6.01
CA SER A 16 3.08 -8.53 -4.89
C SER A 16 2.41 -9.79 -4.35
N PHE A 17 1.17 -10.09 -4.75
CA PHE A 17 0.45 -11.27 -4.26
C PHE A 17 0.78 -12.45 -5.15
N SER A 18 1.38 -13.49 -4.56
CA SER A 18 1.56 -14.79 -5.20
C SER A 18 0.24 -15.55 -5.29
N ASN A 19 0.19 -16.55 -6.17
CA ASN A 19 -0.98 -17.42 -6.30
C ASN A 19 -1.26 -18.21 -5.01
N GLU A 20 -0.22 -18.58 -4.27
CA GLU A 20 -0.33 -19.30 -2.99
C GLU A 20 -0.98 -18.42 -1.92
N LEU A 21 -0.50 -17.18 -1.77
CA LEU A 21 -1.09 -16.21 -0.84
C LEU A 21 -2.55 -15.93 -1.18
N LEU A 22 -2.85 -15.73 -2.46
CA LEU A 22 -4.21 -15.47 -2.90
C LEU A 22 -5.13 -16.66 -2.63
N MET A 23 -4.67 -17.89 -2.89
CA MET A 23 -5.42 -19.10 -2.59
C MET A 23 -5.71 -19.26 -1.09
N GLU A 24 -4.73 -18.97 -0.23
CA GLU A 24 -4.92 -19.04 1.22
C GLU A 24 -5.98 -18.05 1.70
N ILE A 25 -5.98 -16.82 1.15
CA ILE A 25 -7.00 -15.80 1.43
C ILE A 25 -8.38 -16.23 0.92
N LEU A 26 -8.45 -16.75 -0.31
CA LEU A 26 -9.71 -17.19 -0.92
C LEU A 26 -10.34 -18.37 -0.16
N ASN A 27 -9.51 -19.26 0.40
CA ASN A 27 -9.95 -20.42 1.20
C ASN A 27 -10.61 -20.03 2.53
N ILE A 28 -10.42 -18.80 3.03
CA ILE A 28 -11.11 -18.32 4.25
C ILE A 28 -12.62 -18.22 4.03
N PHE A 29 -13.04 -17.94 2.79
CA PHE A 29 -14.45 -17.76 2.43
C PHE A 29 -15.16 -19.10 2.16
N GLY A 30 -14.40 -20.13 1.80
CA GLY A 30 -14.86 -21.50 1.56
C GLY A 30 -13.90 -22.27 0.68
N GLU A 31 -14.24 -23.52 0.38
CA GLU A 31 -13.41 -24.38 -0.46
C GLU A 31 -13.48 -23.95 -1.93
N VAL A 32 -12.31 -23.60 -2.49
CA VAL A 32 -12.18 -23.19 -3.88
C VAL A 32 -12.21 -24.42 -4.79
N ARG A 33 -13.22 -24.50 -5.65
CA ARG A 33 -13.38 -25.54 -6.67
C ARG A 33 -12.41 -25.34 -7.82
N GLU A 34 -12.27 -24.10 -8.26
CA GLU A 34 -11.41 -23.74 -9.37
C GLU A 34 -10.77 -22.38 -9.16
N PHE A 35 -9.46 -22.31 -9.39
CA PHE A 35 -8.71 -21.07 -9.38
C PHE A 35 -7.85 -21.00 -10.64
N ARG A 36 -8.03 -19.91 -11.41
CA ARG A 36 -7.19 -19.63 -12.58
C ARG A 36 -6.76 -18.18 -12.55
N ARG A 37 -5.46 -17.93 -12.51
CA ARG A 37 -4.89 -16.60 -12.72
C ARG A 37 -4.20 -16.56 -14.08
N GLY A 38 -4.50 -15.53 -14.85
CA GLY A 38 -3.77 -15.28 -16.09
C GLY A 38 -2.30 -14.98 -15.81
N ARG A 39 -1.44 -15.23 -16.79
CA ARG A 39 -0.07 -14.71 -16.80
C ARG A 39 0.10 -13.80 -18.01
N SER A 40 0.88 -12.74 -17.82
CA SER A 40 1.38 -11.90 -18.89
C SER A 40 2.34 -12.70 -19.78
N LEU A 41 2.58 -12.18 -20.99
CA LEU A 41 3.59 -12.72 -21.91
C LEU A 41 5.01 -12.72 -21.31
N GLU A 42 5.27 -11.82 -20.38
CA GLU A 42 6.53 -11.72 -19.63
C GLU A 42 6.63 -12.73 -18.48
N GLY A 43 5.60 -13.57 -18.27
CA GLY A 43 5.55 -14.55 -17.19
C GLY A 43 5.07 -14.00 -15.84
N ALA A 44 4.86 -12.68 -15.73
CA ALA A 44 4.29 -12.06 -14.53
C ALA A 44 2.82 -12.43 -14.34
N ASP A 45 2.39 -12.61 -13.09
CA ASP A 45 1.00 -12.92 -12.78
C ASP A 45 0.07 -11.73 -13.10
N SER A 46 -1.06 -12.00 -13.76
CA SER A 46 -2.03 -10.98 -14.14
C SER A 46 -2.68 -10.33 -12.91
N PRO A 47 -3.13 -9.06 -13.00
CA PRO A 47 -3.84 -8.37 -11.93
C PRO A 47 -5.30 -8.85 -11.76
N TRP A 48 -5.66 -9.98 -12.37
CA TRP A 48 -6.99 -10.57 -12.31
C TRP A 48 -6.92 -12.09 -12.21
N ALA A 49 -7.89 -12.68 -11.52
CA ALA A 49 -8.05 -14.11 -11.33
C ALA A 49 -9.53 -14.50 -11.48
N ILE A 50 -9.76 -15.74 -11.89
CA ILE A 50 -11.06 -16.39 -11.95
C ILE A 50 -11.13 -17.39 -10.81
N VAL A 51 -12.20 -17.33 -10.04
CA VAL A 51 -12.42 -18.15 -8.85
C VAL A 51 -13.82 -18.75 -8.90
N ASN A 52 -13.91 -20.06 -8.67
CA ASN A 52 -15.16 -20.77 -8.49
C ASN A 52 -15.12 -21.50 -7.15
N TYR A 53 -16.22 -21.47 -6.40
CA TYR A 53 -16.35 -22.13 -5.11
C TYR A 53 -17.19 -23.40 -5.23
N HIS A 54 -16.98 -24.35 -4.32
CA HIS A 54 -17.90 -25.49 -4.20
C HIS A 54 -19.28 -25.07 -3.69
N GLU A 55 -19.32 -24.09 -2.78
CA GLU A 55 -20.55 -23.56 -2.20
C GLU A 55 -20.83 -22.15 -2.72
N PRO A 56 -22.02 -21.87 -3.29
CA PRO A 56 -22.36 -20.55 -3.82
C PRO A 56 -22.46 -19.48 -2.71
N ALA A 57 -22.70 -19.89 -1.45
CA ALA A 57 -22.67 -19.00 -0.30
C ALA A 57 -21.26 -18.40 -0.07
N SER A 58 -20.20 -19.16 -0.33
CA SER A 58 -18.81 -18.69 -0.21
C SER A 58 -18.47 -17.60 -1.21
N ALA A 59 -18.98 -17.71 -2.43
CA ALA A 59 -18.88 -16.67 -3.45
C ALA A 59 -19.54 -15.35 -2.99
N ASN A 60 -20.72 -15.43 -2.35
CA ASN A 60 -21.40 -14.27 -1.79
C ASN A 60 -20.65 -13.66 -0.60
N ARG A 61 -20.06 -14.48 0.27
CA ARG A 61 -19.22 -14.02 1.38
C ARG A 61 -17.97 -13.29 0.89
N LEU A 62 -17.28 -13.83 -0.12
CA LEU A 62 -16.16 -13.17 -0.78
C LEU A 62 -16.59 -11.80 -1.31
N TYR A 63 -17.67 -11.77 -2.08
CA TYR A 63 -18.20 -10.55 -2.68
C TYR A 63 -18.52 -9.48 -1.63
N GLY A 64 -19.23 -9.85 -0.55
CA GLY A 64 -19.62 -8.93 0.51
C GLY A 64 -18.46 -8.37 1.34
N VAL A 65 -17.35 -9.11 1.47
CA VAL A 65 -16.20 -8.70 2.30
C VAL A 65 -15.13 -7.98 1.48
N LEU A 66 -14.76 -8.49 0.30
CA LEU A 66 -13.60 -8.00 -0.46
C LEU A 66 -13.93 -6.93 -1.50
N LEU A 67 -15.20 -6.79 -1.94
CA LEU A 67 -15.56 -5.80 -2.94
C LEU A 67 -15.18 -4.38 -2.48
N ASN A 68 -14.42 -3.65 -3.30
CA ASN A 68 -13.93 -2.31 -3.05
C ASN A 68 -13.06 -2.15 -1.80
N ARG A 69 -12.57 -3.25 -1.21
CA ARG A 69 -11.59 -3.19 -0.13
C ARG A 69 -10.17 -3.08 -0.67
N ALA A 70 -9.31 -2.42 0.11
CA ALA A 70 -7.89 -2.38 -0.15
C ALA A 70 -7.25 -3.71 0.30
N LEU A 71 -6.73 -4.48 -0.65
CA LEU A 71 -5.79 -5.56 -0.38
C LEU A 71 -4.40 -5.02 -0.70
N GLY A 72 -3.63 -4.69 0.34
CA GLY A 72 -2.36 -4.00 0.18
C GLY A 72 -2.54 -2.60 -0.41
N GLN A 73 -2.03 -2.38 -1.63
CA GLN A 73 -2.07 -1.08 -2.32
C GLN A 73 -3.24 -0.93 -3.30
N SER A 74 -3.91 -2.03 -3.66
CA SER A 74 -4.94 -2.03 -4.70
C SER A 74 -6.34 -2.30 -4.13
N ARG A 75 -7.36 -1.68 -4.75
CA ARG A 75 -8.77 -1.90 -4.41
C ARG A 75 -9.35 -3.02 -5.25
N VAL A 76 -9.69 -4.13 -4.62
CA VAL A 76 -10.16 -5.32 -5.34
C VAL A 76 -11.54 -5.09 -5.94
N THR A 77 -11.66 -5.45 -7.21
CA THR A 77 -12.92 -5.45 -7.94
C THR A 77 -13.41 -6.88 -8.10
N ILE A 78 -14.72 -7.11 -7.97
CA ILE A 78 -15.30 -8.45 -8.14
C ILE A 78 -16.47 -8.37 -9.12
N LEU A 79 -16.46 -9.23 -10.13
CA LEU A 79 -17.49 -9.36 -11.15
C LEU A 79 -17.94 -10.83 -11.27
N PRO A 80 -19.17 -11.14 -11.69
CA PRO A 80 -20.29 -10.22 -11.92
C PRO A 80 -20.83 -9.63 -10.60
N ALA A 81 -21.45 -8.46 -10.67
CA ALA A 81 -22.05 -7.82 -9.51
C ALA A 81 -23.27 -8.62 -9.04
N ARG A 82 -23.22 -9.19 -7.82
CA ARG A 82 -24.34 -9.95 -7.26
C ARG A 82 -25.33 -9.02 -6.54
N LYS A 83 -26.60 -9.10 -6.93
CA LYS A 83 -27.72 -8.39 -6.26
C LYS A 83 -28.18 -9.24 -5.07
N GLY A 84 -28.35 -8.63 -3.90
CA GLY A 84 -28.87 -9.31 -2.70
C GLY A 84 -27.82 -10.00 -1.83
N PHE A 85 -26.57 -9.51 -1.80
CA PHE A 85 -25.57 -10.06 -0.89
C PHE A 85 -25.88 -9.67 0.56
N GLU A 86 -25.90 -10.66 1.45
CA GLU A 86 -26.02 -10.43 2.89
C GLU A 86 -24.68 -9.97 3.45
N ARG A 87 -24.72 -8.98 4.34
CA ARG A 87 -23.54 -8.52 5.06
C ARG A 87 -23.13 -9.62 6.03
N TRP A 88 -22.01 -10.29 5.76
CA TRP A 88 -21.51 -11.36 6.62
C TRP A 88 -21.17 -10.82 8.01
N GLU A 89 -21.85 -11.32 9.04
CA GLU A 89 -21.73 -10.86 10.44
C GLU A 89 -20.30 -10.93 10.97
N ASN A 90 -19.49 -11.88 10.49
CA ASN A 90 -18.11 -12.10 10.92
C ASN A 90 -17.05 -11.43 10.02
N SER A 91 -17.43 -10.45 9.21
CA SER A 91 -16.51 -9.79 8.26
C SER A 91 -15.27 -9.20 8.95
N GLY A 92 -15.39 -8.69 10.18
CA GLY A 92 -14.27 -8.11 10.93
C GLY A 92 -13.18 -9.13 11.27
N ASP A 93 -13.56 -10.32 11.75
CA ASP A 93 -12.61 -11.37 12.12
C ASP A 93 -11.95 -12.00 10.90
N VAL A 94 -12.69 -12.09 9.79
CA VAL A 94 -12.16 -12.54 8.50
C VAL A 94 -11.09 -11.56 7.99
N LEU A 95 -11.34 -10.25 8.07
CA LEU A 95 -10.34 -9.25 7.67
C LEU A 95 -9.07 -9.33 8.54
N LYS A 96 -9.21 -9.52 9.84
CA LYS A 96 -8.04 -9.74 10.72
C LYS A 96 -7.25 -10.97 10.31
N LYS A 97 -7.91 -12.08 9.98
CA LYS A 97 -7.23 -13.28 9.46
C LYS A 97 -6.48 -13.00 8.16
N ILE A 98 -7.08 -12.24 7.24
CA ILE A 98 -6.43 -11.83 5.99
C ILE A 98 -5.20 -10.96 6.26
N GLU A 99 -5.29 -10.02 7.19
CA GLU A 99 -4.17 -9.18 7.61
C GLU A 99 -3.05 -9.99 8.27
N ASP A 100 -3.41 -10.98 9.09
CA ASP A 100 -2.46 -11.88 9.74
C ASP A 100 -1.71 -12.76 8.72
N ILE A 101 -2.42 -13.31 7.73
CA ILE A 101 -1.81 -14.06 6.62
C ILE A 101 -0.86 -13.14 5.83
N ASN A 102 -1.32 -11.96 5.45
CA ASN A 102 -0.49 -10.98 4.74
C ASN A 102 0.75 -10.55 5.53
N ARG A 103 0.65 -10.49 6.87
CA ARG A 103 1.80 -10.20 7.75
C ARG A 103 2.78 -11.37 7.73
N LYS A 104 2.30 -12.60 7.88
CA LYS A 104 3.13 -13.81 7.85
C LYS A 104 3.90 -13.98 6.53
N TYR A 105 3.22 -13.82 5.39
CA TYR A 105 3.88 -13.92 4.09
C TYR A 105 4.93 -12.83 3.89
N ARG A 106 4.68 -11.60 4.35
CA ARG A 106 5.71 -10.54 4.31
C ARG A 106 6.94 -10.89 5.13
N GLU A 107 6.75 -11.44 6.33
CA GLU A 107 7.86 -11.88 7.18
C GLU A 107 8.65 -13.05 6.57
N GLU A 108 7.97 -13.95 5.86
CA GLU A 108 8.61 -15.06 5.13
C GLU A 108 9.41 -14.55 3.92
N LEU A 109 8.81 -13.69 3.09
CA LEU A 109 9.50 -13.07 1.94
C LEU A 109 10.73 -12.27 2.38
N GLU A 110 10.60 -11.48 3.46
CA GLU A 110 11.75 -10.75 3.99
C GLU A 110 12.86 -11.69 4.46
N ARG A 111 12.53 -12.87 5.00
CA ARG A 111 13.50 -13.88 5.44
C ARG A 111 14.19 -14.54 4.25
N GLU A 112 13.46 -14.84 3.18
CA GLU A 112 14.01 -15.40 1.95
C GLU A 112 14.93 -14.40 1.23
N ASP A 113 14.49 -13.16 1.05
CA ASP A 113 15.32 -12.09 0.47
C ASP A 113 16.62 -11.87 1.25
N LEU A 114 16.55 -11.96 2.58
CA LEU A 114 17.73 -11.89 3.44
C LEU A 114 18.67 -13.06 3.19
N LEU A 115 18.14 -14.28 3.08
CA LEU A 115 18.94 -15.47 2.80
C LEU A 115 19.59 -15.37 1.42
N ASP A 116 18.89 -14.92 0.40
CA ASP A 116 19.43 -14.77 -0.95
C ASP A 116 20.53 -13.69 -1.03
N ARG A 117 20.33 -12.55 -0.35
CA ARG A 117 21.38 -11.53 -0.23
C ARG A 117 22.60 -12.06 0.52
N PHE A 118 22.39 -12.83 1.58
CA PHE A 118 23.47 -13.46 2.32
C PHE A 118 24.21 -14.48 1.45
N ILE A 119 23.51 -15.40 0.79
CA ILE A 119 24.11 -16.43 -0.06
C ILE A 119 24.90 -15.78 -1.21
N SER A 120 24.36 -14.73 -1.83
CA SER A 120 25.05 -13.97 -2.88
C SER A 120 26.33 -13.33 -2.35
N SER A 121 26.27 -12.70 -1.18
CA SER A 121 27.44 -12.06 -0.54
C SER A 121 28.47 -13.09 -0.05
N TYR A 122 28.00 -14.22 0.47
CA TYR A 122 28.84 -15.32 0.95
C TYR A 122 29.57 -15.99 -0.22
N ASN A 123 28.86 -16.29 -1.31
CA ASN A 123 29.45 -16.87 -2.52
C ASN A 123 30.50 -15.93 -3.15
N LEU A 124 30.29 -14.61 -3.07
CA LEU A 124 31.26 -13.60 -3.52
C LEU A 124 32.54 -13.60 -2.69
N LEU A 125 32.43 -13.72 -1.36
CA LEU A 125 33.55 -13.58 -0.43
C LEU A 125 34.31 -14.88 -0.16
N TYR A 126 33.60 -16.01 -0.14
CA TYR A 126 34.13 -17.29 0.33
C TYR A 126 34.05 -18.42 -0.72
N GLY A 127 33.49 -18.16 -1.90
CA GLY A 127 33.24 -19.20 -2.91
C GLY A 127 32.06 -20.11 -2.54
N LYS A 128 31.95 -21.28 -3.16
CA LYS A 128 30.85 -22.23 -2.87
C LYS A 128 30.94 -22.71 -1.41
N ALA A 129 29.81 -22.67 -0.70
CA ALA A 129 29.67 -23.16 0.66
C ALA A 129 30.03 -24.65 0.75
N GLY A 130 31.29 -24.95 1.09
CA GLY A 130 31.79 -26.31 1.34
C GLY A 130 31.95 -26.62 2.83
N ASP A 131 31.87 -25.63 3.71
CA ASP A 131 32.16 -25.77 5.14
C ASP A 131 31.05 -25.17 6.02
N ASP A 132 30.14 -26.03 6.51
CA ASP A 132 28.91 -25.68 7.25
C ASP A 132 29.16 -24.85 8.52
N ARG A 133 30.33 -25.02 9.15
CA ARG A 133 30.68 -24.28 10.37
C ARG A 133 31.00 -22.83 10.08
N VAL A 134 31.73 -22.57 8.99
CA VAL A 134 32.07 -21.21 8.57
C VAL A 134 30.81 -20.49 8.05
N PHE A 135 29.96 -21.20 7.32
CA PHE A 135 28.67 -20.68 6.86
C PHE A 135 27.75 -20.28 8.01
N SER A 136 27.54 -21.16 9.00
CA SER A 136 26.65 -20.85 10.13
C SER A 136 27.17 -19.71 11.02
N PHE A 137 28.49 -19.60 11.22
CA PHE A 137 29.10 -18.50 11.97
C PHE A 137 28.96 -17.16 11.21
N THR A 138 29.28 -17.15 9.92
CA THR A 138 29.17 -15.94 9.08
C THR A 138 27.73 -15.49 8.91
N LEU A 139 26.77 -16.42 8.76
CA LEU A 139 25.34 -16.11 8.72
C LEU A 139 24.87 -15.43 9.99
N LYS A 140 25.22 -15.97 11.17
CA LYS A 140 24.86 -15.35 12.45
C LYS A 140 25.43 -13.95 12.61
N LYS A 141 26.69 -13.74 12.20
CA LYS A 141 27.32 -12.43 12.24
C LYS A 141 26.63 -11.44 11.30
N TRP A 142 26.37 -11.86 10.06
CA TRP A 142 25.70 -11.03 9.05
C TRP A 142 24.28 -10.66 9.48
N LEU A 143 23.48 -11.61 9.98
CA LEU A 143 22.12 -11.34 10.47
C LEU A 143 22.11 -10.29 11.59
N LYS A 144 23.12 -10.29 12.46
CA LYS A 144 23.25 -9.30 13.53
C LYS A 144 23.56 -7.90 12.98
N GLU A 145 24.50 -7.82 12.05
CA GLU A 145 24.88 -6.56 11.40
C GLU A 145 23.72 -5.99 10.56
N GLU A 146 23.02 -6.85 9.82
CA GLU A 146 21.87 -6.50 9.01
C GLU A 146 20.71 -5.96 9.87
N ALA A 147 20.40 -6.64 10.98
CA ALA A 147 19.39 -6.19 11.93
C ALA A 147 19.74 -4.82 12.55
N GLU A 148 21.03 -4.57 12.82
CA GLU A 148 21.51 -3.28 13.33
C GLU A 148 21.34 -2.17 12.27
N ILE A 149 21.68 -2.45 11.01
CA ILE A 149 21.49 -1.50 9.90
C ILE A 149 20.00 -1.17 9.73
N ARG A 150 19.11 -2.18 9.67
CA ARG A 150 17.66 -1.97 9.60
C ARG A 150 17.14 -1.10 10.75
N LYS A 151 17.64 -1.32 11.97
CA LYS A 151 17.27 -0.50 13.14
C LYS A 151 17.69 0.96 12.96
N ARG A 152 18.89 1.21 12.43
CA ARG A 152 19.38 2.56 12.13
C ARG A 152 18.58 3.22 11.01
N CYS A 153 18.25 2.51 9.94
CA CYS A 153 17.43 3.00 8.83
C CYS A 153 16.03 3.42 9.30
N ARG A 154 15.32 2.55 10.04
CA ARG A 154 13.99 2.88 10.59
C ARG A 154 14.01 4.11 11.50
N LYS A 155 15.07 4.27 12.29
CA LYS A 155 15.24 5.47 13.10
C LYS A 155 15.41 6.72 12.24
N ALA A 156 16.24 6.64 11.19
CA ALA A 156 16.46 7.76 10.27
C ALA A 156 15.19 8.15 9.50
N GLU A 157 14.40 7.19 9.06
CA GLU A 157 13.10 7.44 8.40
C GLU A 157 12.13 8.15 9.34
N HIS A 158 11.97 7.67 10.57
CA HIS A 158 11.12 8.30 11.56
C HIS A 158 11.59 9.72 11.92
N ASP A 159 12.90 9.93 12.08
CA ASP A 159 13.47 11.26 12.35
C ASP A 159 13.25 12.21 11.16
N PHE A 160 13.33 11.70 9.94
CA PHE A 160 13.04 12.47 8.72
C PHE A 160 11.56 12.87 8.65
N GLU A 161 10.64 11.92 8.83
CA GLU A 161 9.20 12.16 8.82
C GLU A 161 8.79 13.21 9.87
N LYS A 162 9.31 13.06 11.09
CA LYS A 162 9.10 14.04 12.18
C LYS A 162 9.62 15.43 11.82
N SER A 163 10.79 15.52 11.17
CA SER A 163 11.35 16.80 10.72
C SER A 163 10.50 17.45 9.63
N THR A 164 9.98 16.65 8.69
CA THR A 164 9.15 17.13 7.59
C THR A 164 7.78 17.61 8.08
N GLU A 165 7.18 16.89 9.03
CA GLU A 165 5.91 17.29 9.64
C GLU A 165 6.06 18.58 10.44
N ARG A 166 7.18 18.72 11.17
CA ARG A 166 7.49 19.98 11.88
C ARG A 166 7.59 21.16 10.92
N ARG A 167 8.26 20.99 9.77
CA ARG A 167 8.35 22.05 8.74
C ARG A 167 7.00 22.41 8.15
N ARG A 168 6.15 21.42 7.87
CA ARG A 168 4.79 21.67 7.39
C ARG A 168 3.99 22.47 8.41
N GLN A 169 4.08 22.09 9.70
CA GLN A 169 3.39 22.82 10.75
C GLN A 169 3.89 24.26 10.88
N GLU A 170 5.21 24.48 10.79
CA GLU A 170 5.81 25.82 10.78
C GLU A 170 5.31 26.66 9.57
N GLU A 171 5.17 26.04 8.39
CA GLU A 171 4.59 26.68 7.20
C GLU A 171 3.11 27.04 7.38
N TYR A 172 2.31 26.11 7.93
CA TYR A 172 0.91 26.37 8.25
C TYR A 172 0.76 27.50 9.26
N ASP A 173 1.54 27.50 10.33
CA ASP A 173 1.53 28.55 11.35
C ASP A 173 1.96 29.91 10.77
N TYR A 174 2.94 29.92 9.85
CA TYR A 174 3.35 31.14 9.14
C TYR A 174 2.22 31.69 8.26
N LEU A 175 1.56 30.83 7.47
CA LEU A 175 0.47 31.21 6.59
C LEU A 175 -0.79 31.61 7.36
N SER A 176 -1.08 30.98 8.50
CA SER A 176 -2.24 31.33 9.33
C SER A 176 -2.06 32.63 10.10
N ASN A 177 -0.81 32.97 10.45
CA ASN A 177 -0.45 34.23 11.10
C ASN A 177 -0.10 35.34 10.10
N TYR A 178 -0.17 35.05 8.79
CA TYR A 178 -0.05 36.07 7.75
C TYR A 178 -1.37 36.85 7.68
N ASP A 179 -1.50 37.83 8.58
CA ASP A 179 -2.63 38.75 8.64
C ASP A 179 -2.71 39.57 7.34
N ASP A 180 -3.85 39.49 6.67
CA ASP A 180 -4.22 40.19 5.43
C ASP A 180 -4.22 41.73 5.57
N ASP A 181 -3.99 42.25 6.78
CA ASP A 181 -4.13 43.66 7.15
C ASP A 181 -3.09 44.60 6.54
N ARG A 182 -2.01 44.09 5.91
CA ARG A 182 -1.02 44.94 5.21
C ARG A 182 -1.34 45.27 3.76
N SER A 183 -2.40 44.71 3.18
CA SER A 183 -2.73 44.93 1.77
C SER A 183 -3.59 46.18 1.51
N ASN A 184 -4.19 46.80 2.55
CA ASN A 184 -5.04 47.98 2.39
C ASN A 184 -4.31 49.34 2.49
N ASP A 185 -3.19 49.44 3.20
CA ASP A 185 -2.57 50.76 3.46
C ASP A 185 -1.83 51.36 2.25
N LEU A 186 -1.49 50.57 1.24
CA LEU A 186 -0.85 51.07 0.01
C LEU A 186 -1.84 51.57 -1.05
N PHE A 187 -3.13 51.26 -0.94
CA PHE A 187 -4.15 51.69 -1.91
C PHE A 187 -4.94 52.95 -1.50
N TYR A 188 -4.89 53.36 -0.22
CA TYR A 188 -5.61 54.56 0.23
C TYR A 188 -4.80 55.87 0.11
N LEU A 189 -3.47 55.80 0.09
CA LEU A 189 -2.63 57.00 -0.07
C LEU A 189 -2.66 57.59 -1.49
N ASP A 190 -2.99 56.80 -2.50
CA ASP A 190 -2.98 57.24 -3.90
C ASP A 190 -4.36 57.75 -4.40
N ARG A 191 -5.42 57.53 -3.62
CA ARG A 191 -6.79 57.96 -3.99
C ARG A 191 -7.14 59.36 -3.50
N THR A 192 -6.53 59.81 -2.41
CA THR A 192 -6.76 61.18 -1.86
C THR A 192 -5.95 62.24 -2.60
N SER A 193 -4.77 61.90 -3.14
CA SER A 193 -3.96 62.78 -4.00
C SER A 193 -4.69 63.12 -5.30
N TRP A 194 -5.33 62.13 -5.93
CA TRP A 194 -6.02 62.30 -7.22
C TRP A 194 -7.30 63.16 -7.14
N ILE A 195 -8.01 63.15 -6.00
CA ILE A 195 -9.23 63.96 -5.81
C ILE A 195 -8.87 65.43 -5.54
N SER A 196 -7.72 65.71 -4.89
CA SER A 196 -7.29 67.07 -4.59
C SER A 196 -6.78 67.84 -5.80
N GLU A 197 -6.22 67.18 -6.82
CA GLU A 197 -5.78 67.85 -8.05
C GLU A 197 -6.96 68.27 -8.93
N ARG A 198 -8.03 67.47 -8.99
CA ARG A 198 -9.19 67.74 -9.86
C ARG A 198 -10.07 68.91 -9.43
N ASN A 199 -10.02 69.31 -8.15
CA ASN A 199 -10.80 70.43 -7.63
C ASN A 199 -10.11 71.80 -7.77
N LYS A 200 -8.82 71.85 -8.14
CA LYS A 200 -8.12 73.12 -8.41
C LYS A 200 -8.38 73.66 -9.82
N ASP A 201 -8.77 72.80 -10.75
CA ASP A 201 -8.99 73.17 -12.16
C ASP A 201 -10.42 73.64 -12.47
N ASN A 202 -11.33 73.65 -11.49
CA ASN A 202 -12.75 73.96 -11.68
C ASN A 202 -13.28 75.19 -10.92
N VAL A 203 -12.40 76.09 -10.44
CA VAL A 203 -12.83 77.40 -9.92
C VAL A 203 -12.17 78.50 -10.74
N LYS A 204 -12.85 78.89 -11.83
CA LYS A 204 -12.74 80.20 -12.47
C LYS A 204 -13.86 81.09 -11.95
#